data_AF-A0A4Q3WE37-F1
#
_entry.id   AF-A0A4Q3WE37-F1
#
_cell.length_a   1.000
_cell.length_b   1.000
_cell.length_c   1.000
_cell.angle_alpha   90.00
_cell.angle_beta   90.00
_cell.angle_gamma   90.00
#
_symmetry.space_group_name_H-M   'P 1'
#
loop_
_entity.id
_entity.type
_entity.pdbx_description
1 polymer ?
#
loop_
_entity_poly.entity_id
_entity_poly.type
_entity_poly.pdbx_seq_one_letter_code
_entity_poly.pdbx_strand_id
1 'polypeptide(L)'
;QQCKIVVPLTWGWRKPVVLLPYDAEQWSAPKLRAVLLHELGHIVRGDWGFLLLAQLACVLYWFHPLVWMASRQLRAEIERATDDQVLATGMRPSEYVTYLMEFTNAAKLRMKSQSIGILKIERVSIGMTQAPTFKSRLEALLDPARNRQRPSRAQLVGFLGATSLTVLALAHFSDADAAPDSPYPLAKNVRVFGQVLDSGRRPISGAVVSTYSEIPRAIWGVTKSLSTTQSDNQGRFAVDLPNDPDTYRSLQIEKPGFGVSVGMISFRDAAKTKEWILNPPTSLSGMVTDENGKALGGIRVAARSLIEGKAYLGPVRGLETLTNSAGEWKIDRLPVGNRAEFEVLSPQFARSQFYALLEPKAASYPTLKLQRGFEARGRVLDINGQPVARAVVSLRSTGQLSAETDENGRFNLPGLTPIAQELEVQSP
;
A
#
# COMPACT_ATOMS: atom_id res chain seq x y z
N GLN A 1 4.19 -15.31 26.89
CA GLN A 1 2.78 -14.87 26.95
C GLN A 1 1.94 -15.90 26.20
N GLN A 2 0.94 -16.50 26.84
CA GLN A 2 0.03 -17.47 26.19
C GLN A 2 -0.84 -16.75 25.14
N CYS A 3 -0.88 -17.30 23.93
CA CYS A 3 -1.71 -16.77 22.85
C CYS A 3 -3.19 -17.03 23.18
N LYS A 4 -3.92 -16.01 23.63
CA LYS A 4 -5.34 -16.11 23.96
C LYS A 4 -6.17 -15.95 22.68
N ILE A 5 -6.70 -17.05 22.16
CA ILE A 5 -7.66 -17.05 21.05
C ILE A 5 -9.02 -16.58 21.59
N VAL A 6 -9.63 -15.60 20.91
CA VAL A 6 -10.81 -14.86 21.39
C VAL A 6 -12.08 -15.25 20.62
N VAL A 7 -11.93 -15.90 19.47
CA VAL A 7 -13.03 -16.35 18.62
C VAL A 7 -12.74 -17.76 18.12
N PRO A 8 -13.77 -18.60 17.91
CA PRO A 8 -13.61 -19.87 17.22
C PRO A 8 -12.89 -19.67 15.89
N LEU A 9 -11.93 -20.56 15.60
CA LEU A 9 -11.18 -20.52 14.36
C LEU A 9 -10.87 -21.91 13.86
N THR A 10 -11.02 -22.11 12.55
CA THR A 10 -10.54 -23.33 11.90
C THR A 10 -9.10 -23.14 11.40
N TRP A 11 -8.20 -24.08 11.71
CA TRP A 11 -6.80 -24.07 11.28
C TRP A 11 -6.37 -25.40 10.64
N GLY A 12 -5.64 -25.31 9.53
CA GLY A 12 -4.99 -26.45 8.87
C GLY A 12 -5.81 -27.11 7.74
N TRP A 13 -5.10 -27.57 6.70
CA TRP A 13 -5.71 -28.12 5.47
C TRP A 13 -5.70 -29.66 5.39
N ARG A 14 -4.67 -30.32 5.94
CA ARG A 14 -4.54 -31.80 5.96
C ARG A 14 -5.13 -32.47 7.21
N LYS A 15 -5.14 -31.75 8.33
CA LYS A 15 -5.76 -32.14 9.60
C LYS A 15 -6.42 -30.89 10.19
N PRO A 16 -7.65 -30.57 9.77
CA PRO A 16 -8.32 -29.36 10.23
C PRO A 16 -8.57 -29.47 11.73
N VAL A 17 -8.17 -28.44 12.47
CA VAL A 17 -8.36 -28.30 13.92
C VAL A 17 -9.29 -27.12 14.15
N VAL A 18 -10.36 -27.33 14.90
CA VAL A 18 -11.22 -26.24 15.38
C VAL A 18 -10.65 -25.76 16.71
N LEU A 19 -10.17 -24.52 16.72
CA LEU A 19 -9.69 -23.83 17.91
C LEU A 19 -10.88 -23.12 18.56
N LEU A 20 -11.12 -23.43 19.82
CA LEU A 20 -12.15 -22.76 20.61
C LEU A 20 -11.50 -21.80 21.62
N PRO A 21 -12.17 -20.69 21.99
CA PRO A 21 -11.66 -19.80 23.01
C PRO A 21 -11.69 -20.47 24.39
N TYR A 22 -10.88 -19.96 25.32
CA TYR A 22 -10.70 -20.57 26.65
C TYR A 22 -12.00 -20.66 27.48
N ASP A 23 -12.94 -19.75 27.26
CA ASP A 23 -14.26 -19.73 27.91
C ASP A 23 -15.27 -20.71 27.28
N ALA A 24 -14.90 -21.43 26.21
CA ALA A 24 -15.81 -22.35 25.53
C ALA A 24 -16.29 -23.51 26.42
N GLU A 25 -15.52 -23.88 27.45
CA GLU A 25 -15.93 -24.85 28.46
C GLU A 25 -17.16 -24.41 29.27
N GLN A 26 -17.41 -23.09 29.34
CA GLN A 26 -18.54 -22.51 30.08
C GLN A 26 -19.78 -22.31 29.20
N TRP A 27 -19.71 -22.66 27.91
CA TRP A 27 -20.83 -22.46 27.00
C TRP A 27 -21.90 -23.54 27.18
N SER A 28 -23.15 -23.14 26.96
CA SER A 28 -24.25 -24.10 26.90
C SER A 28 -24.04 -25.08 25.74
N ALA A 29 -24.49 -26.33 25.90
CA ALA A 29 -24.39 -27.34 24.85
C ALA A 29 -25.02 -26.91 23.50
N PRO A 30 -26.17 -26.21 23.46
CA PRO A 30 -26.71 -25.67 22.21
C PRO A 30 -25.81 -24.63 21.54
N LYS A 31 -25.18 -23.73 22.31
CA LYS A 31 -24.24 -22.72 21.80
C LYS A 31 -22.99 -23.36 21.23
N LEU A 32 -22.40 -24.31 21.96
CA LEU A 32 -21.22 -25.05 21.49
C LEU A 32 -21.52 -25.81 20.19
N ARG A 33 -22.69 -26.47 20.11
CA ARG A 33 -23.12 -27.17 18.91
C ARG A 33 -23.29 -26.22 17.72
N ALA A 34 -23.89 -25.05 17.91
CA ALA A 34 -24.05 -24.04 16.87
C ALA A 34 -22.70 -23.60 16.28
N VAL A 35 -21.73 -23.31 17.16
CA VAL A 35 -20.39 -22.89 16.78
C VAL A 35 -19.65 -24.00 16.04
N LEU A 36 -19.68 -25.23 16.55
CA LEU A 36 -19.02 -26.36 15.90
C LEU A 36 -19.62 -26.66 14.53
N LEU A 37 -20.94 -26.58 14.36
CA LEU A 37 -21.59 -26.75 13.07
C LEU A 37 -21.15 -25.68 12.06
N HIS A 38 -20.97 -24.43 12.51
CA HIS A 38 -20.48 -23.35 11.67
C HIS A 38 -19.04 -23.60 11.21
N GLU A 39 -18.12 -23.87 12.15
CA GLU A 39 -16.71 -24.11 11.85
C GLU A 39 -16.51 -25.37 11.00
N LEU A 40 -17.26 -26.45 11.28
CA LEU A 40 -17.26 -27.66 10.45
C LEU A 40 -17.82 -27.40 9.04
N GLY A 41 -18.75 -26.46 8.89
CA GLY A 41 -19.27 -26.07 7.58
C GLY A 41 -18.17 -25.56 6.66
N HIS A 42 -17.24 -24.76 7.18
CA HIS A 42 -16.07 -24.29 6.43
C HIS A 42 -15.12 -25.43 6.02
N ILE A 43 -14.93 -26.42 6.90
CA ILE A 43 -14.09 -27.59 6.64
C ILE A 43 -14.70 -28.47 5.56
N VAL A 44 -15.97 -28.86 5.72
CA VAL A 44 -16.66 -29.78 4.81
C VAL A 44 -16.80 -29.18 3.42
N ARG A 45 -16.98 -27.86 3.31
CA ARG A 45 -17.06 -27.16 2.02
C ARG A 45 -15.69 -26.82 1.42
N GLY A 46 -14.61 -26.96 2.19
CA GLY A 46 -13.25 -26.68 1.72
C GLY A 46 -13.00 -25.20 1.45
N ASP A 47 -13.63 -24.30 2.22
CA ASP A 47 -13.59 -22.85 1.99
C ASP A 47 -12.16 -22.29 2.00
N TRP A 48 -11.25 -22.95 2.71
CA TRP A 48 -9.83 -22.59 2.76
C TRP A 48 -9.21 -22.51 1.34
N GLY A 49 -9.59 -23.42 0.43
CA GLY A 49 -9.04 -23.47 -0.93
C GLY A 49 -9.50 -22.28 -1.78
N PHE A 50 -10.78 -21.92 -1.67
CA PHE A 50 -11.33 -20.73 -2.33
C PHE A 50 -10.74 -19.44 -1.78
N LEU A 51 -10.52 -19.37 -0.46
CA LEU A 51 -9.88 -18.22 0.17
C LEU A 51 -8.41 -18.10 -0.22
N LEU A 52 -7.67 -19.21 -0.29
CA LEU A 52 -6.29 -19.23 -0.78
C LEU A 52 -6.24 -18.77 -2.24
N LEU A 53 -7.11 -19.28 -3.10
CA LEU A 53 -7.20 -18.88 -4.51
C LEU A 53 -7.49 -17.38 -4.63
N ALA A 54 -8.45 -16.86 -3.85
CA ALA A 54 -8.75 -15.43 -3.84
C ALA A 54 -7.57 -14.59 -3.29
N GLN A 55 -6.80 -15.13 -2.36
CA GLN A 55 -5.59 -14.47 -1.85
C GLN A 55 -4.48 -14.45 -2.90
N LEU A 56 -4.24 -15.58 -3.58
CA LEU A 56 -3.32 -15.66 -4.71
C LEU A 56 -3.73 -14.70 -5.82
N ALA A 57 -5.02 -14.64 -6.17
CA ALA A 57 -5.54 -13.66 -7.12
C ALA A 57 -5.28 -12.22 -6.65
N CYS A 58 -5.52 -11.91 -5.38
CA CYS A 58 -5.18 -10.59 -4.83
C CYS A 58 -3.68 -10.29 -4.83
N VAL A 59 -2.81 -11.28 -4.70
CA VAL A 59 -1.35 -11.11 -4.78
C VAL A 59 -0.92 -10.86 -6.23
N LEU A 60 -1.41 -11.68 -7.16
CA LEU A 60 -1.10 -11.57 -8.59
C LEU A 60 -1.65 -10.27 -9.19
N TYR A 61 -2.85 -9.86 -8.78
CA TYR A 61 -3.57 -8.70 -9.30
C TYR A 61 -3.74 -7.61 -8.23
N TRP A 62 -2.71 -7.39 -7.41
CA TRP A 62 -2.77 -6.46 -6.26
C TRP A 62 -3.16 -5.02 -6.64
N PHE A 63 -2.91 -4.61 -7.87
CA PHE A 63 -3.27 -3.30 -8.42
C PHE A 63 -4.74 -3.21 -8.88
N HIS A 64 -5.46 -4.33 -8.99
CA HIS A 64 -6.79 -4.37 -9.58
C HIS A 64 -7.90 -4.26 -8.52
N PRO A 65 -8.66 -3.14 -8.45
CA PRO A 65 -9.67 -2.93 -7.40
C PRO A 65 -10.79 -3.98 -7.42
N LEU A 66 -11.21 -4.44 -8.60
CA LEU A 66 -12.26 -5.47 -8.71
C LEU A 66 -11.86 -6.82 -8.10
N VAL A 67 -10.56 -7.17 -8.06
CA VAL A 67 -10.11 -8.43 -7.45
C VAL A 67 -10.25 -8.36 -5.93
N TRP A 68 -9.97 -7.19 -5.35
CA TRP A 68 -10.24 -6.94 -3.93
C TRP A 68 -11.75 -6.95 -3.61
N MET A 69 -12.59 -6.42 -4.51
CA MET A 69 -14.05 -6.47 -4.36
C MET A 69 -14.58 -7.91 -4.47
N ALA A 70 -14.12 -8.67 -5.46
CA ALA A 70 -14.48 -10.08 -5.64
C ALA A 70 -14.04 -10.93 -4.43
N SER A 71 -12.83 -10.68 -3.90
CA SER A 71 -12.35 -11.34 -2.68
C SER A 71 -13.24 -11.03 -1.46
N ARG A 72 -13.73 -9.79 -1.34
CA ARG A 72 -14.69 -9.41 -0.29
C ARG A 72 -16.05 -10.08 -0.48
N GLN A 73 -16.56 -10.14 -1.72
CA GLN A 73 -17.83 -10.78 -2.02
C GLN A 73 -17.77 -12.29 -1.77
N LEU A 74 -16.70 -12.96 -2.20
CA LEU A 74 -16.49 -14.39 -1.96
C LEU A 74 -16.53 -14.72 -0.47
N ARG A 75 -15.84 -13.93 0.37
CA ARG A 75 -15.87 -14.08 1.83
C ARG A 75 -17.30 -13.92 2.36
N ALA A 76 -18.05 -12.93 1.88
CA ALA A 76 -19.43 -12.73 2.29
C ALA A 76 -20.34 -13.92 1.92
N GLU A 77 -20.17 -14.50 0.73
CA GLU A 77 -20.94 -15.68 0.32
C GLU A 77 -20.55 -16.94 1.09
N ILE A 78 -19.27 -17.12 1.41
CA ILE A 78 -18.79 -18.20 2.27
C ILE A 78 -19.52 -18.15 3.63
N GLU A 79 -19.55 -16.99 4.27
CA GLU A 79 -20.23 -16.83 5.57
C GLU A 79 -21.73 -17.12 5.48
N ARG A 80 -22.42 -16.61 4.45
CA ARG A 80 -23.85 -16.87 4.24
C ARG A 80 -24.15 -18.33 3.99
N ALA A 81 -23.35 -18.99 3.15
CA ALA A 81 -23.55 -20.39 2.84
C ALA A 81 -23.28 -21.28 4.07
N THR A 82 -22.37 -20.88 4.97
CA THR A 82 -22.15 -21.58 6.24
C THR A 82 -23.34 -21.37 7.19
N ASP A 83 -23.84 -20.14 7.30
CA ASP A 83 -25.05 -19.83 8.06
C ASP A 83 -26.25 -20.66 7.60
N ASP A 84 -26.46 -20.78 6.29
CA ASP A 84 -27.55 -21.58 5.72
C ASP A 84 -27.41 -23.07 6.06
N GLN A 85 -26.18 -23.60 6.12
CA GLN A 85 -25.93 -24.98 6.55
C GLN A 85 -26.27 -25.20 8.03
N VAL A 86 -25.96 -24.24 8.90
CA VAL A 86 -26.32 -24.31 10.31
C VAL A 86 -27.84 -24.32 10.47
N LEU A 87 -28.56 -23.43 9.76
CA LEU A 87 -30.02 -23.40 9.79
C LEU A 87 -30.65 -24.68 9.23
N ALA A 88 -30.05 -25.29 8.21
CA ALA A 88 -30.52 -26.56 7.64
C ALA A 88 -30.47 -27.74 8.63
N THR A 89 -29.73 -27.62 9.75
CA THR A 89 -29.75 -28.62 10.83
C THR A 89 -30.95 -28.53 11.76
N GLY A 90 -31.88 -27.61 11.51
CA GLY A 90 -33.07 -27.37 12.33
C GLY A 90 -32.87 -26.31 13.42
N MET A 91 -31.75 -25.58 13.39
CA MET A 91 -31.47 -24.49 14.33
C MET A 91 -32.40 -23.30 14.09
N ARG A 92 -33.01 -22.77 15.15
CA ARG A 92 -33.87 -21.59 15.06
C ARG A 92 -33.04 -20.35 14.71
N PRO A 93 -33.41 -19.57 13.68
CA PRO A 93 -32.64 -18.39 13.27
C PRO A 93 -32.43 -17.35 14.37
N SER A 94 -33.45 -17.08 15.19
CA SER A 94 -33.37 -16.11 16.30
C SER A 94 -32.37 -16.53 17.39
N GLU A 95 -32.32 -17.82 17.69
CA GLU A 95 -31.39 -18.40 18.66
C GLU A 95 -29.94 -18.35 18.15
N TYR A 96 -29.74 -18.73 16.88
CA TYR A 96 -28.44 -18.67 16.22
C TYR A 96 -27.90 -17.24 16.13
N VAL A 97 -28.75 -16.28 15.75
CA VAL A 97 -28.44 -14.85 15.74
C VAL A 97 -27.99 -14.36 17.12
N THR A 98 -28.60 -14.85 18.19
CA THR A 98 -28.22 -14.49 19.57
C THR A 98 -26.79 -14.95 19.86
N TYR A 99 -26.44 -16.18 19.51
CA TYR A 99 -25.06 -16.68 19.65
C TYR A 99 -24.07 -15.87 18.81
N LEU A 100 -24.40 -15.54 17.55
CA LEU A 100 -23.56 -14.69 16.71
C LEU A 100 -23.37 -13.26 17.28
N MET A 101 -24.42 -12.68 17.87
CA MET A 101 -24.35 -11.37 18.53
C MET A 101 -23.40 -11.39 19.74
N GLU A 102 -23.40 -12.46 20.53
CA GLU A 102 -22.48 -12.60 21.67
C GLU A 102 -21.01 -12.56 21.23
N PHE A 103 -20.66 -13.24 20.13
CA PHE A 103 -19.30 -13.24 19.58
C PHE A 103 -18.90 -11.88 18.99
N THR A 104 -19.82 -11.22 18.27
CA THR A 104 -19.53 -9.87 17.75
C THR A 104 -19.43 -8.83 18.85
N ASN A 105 -20.20 -8.95 19.92
CA ASN A 105 -20.11 -8.05 21.08
C ASN A 105 -18.83 -8.30 21.89
N ALA A 106 -18.43 -9.55 22.09
CA ALA A 106 -17.14 -9.89 22.72
C ALA A 106 -15.94 -9.35 21.92
N ALA A 107 -15.99 -9.45 20.58
CA ALA A 107 -14.99 -8.86 19.70
C ALA A 107 -15.02 -7.32 19.70
N LYS A 108 -16.20 -6.70 19.64
CA LYS A 108 -16.38 -5.23 19.68
C LYS A 108 -15.95 -4.61 21.02
N LEU A 109 -16.26 -5.25 22.15
CA LEU A 109 -15.85 -4.78 23.48
C LEU A 109 -14.33 -4.75 23.61
N ARG A 110 -13.62 -5.67 22.96
CA ARG A 110 -12.15 -5.69 22.94
C ARG A 110 -11.54 -4.77 21.89
N MET A 111 -12.21 -4.55 20.74
CA MET A 111 -11.84 -3.50 19.77
C MET A 111 -12.02 -2.09 20.35
N LYS A 112 -13.03 -1.84 21.20
CA LYS A 112 -13.19 -0.56 21.91
C LYS A 112 -12.03 -0.28 22.89
N SER A 113 -11.47 -1.33 23.48
CA SER A 113 -10.26 -1.26 24.31
C SER A 113 -8.95 -1.14 23.51
N GLN A 114 -8.99 -1.32 22.19
CA GLN A 114 -7.86 -1.21 21.26
C GLN A 114 -8.23 -0.27 20.11
N SER A 115 -8.51 0.99 20.43
CA SER A 115 -8.73 2.03 19.41
C SER A 115 -7.39 2.53 18.86
N ILE A 116 -6.65 1.68 18.11
CA ILE A 116 -5.56 2.12 17.23
C ILE A 116 -5.65 1.35 15.92
N GLY A 117 -5.74 2.10 14.81
CA GLY A 117 -5.92 1.59 13.46
C GLY A 117 -4.79 0.65 13.05
N ILE A 118 -5.12 -0.65 12.96
CA ILE A 118 -4.28 -1.68 12.36
C ILE A 118 -4.86 -1.99 10.98
N LEU A 119 -4.02 -1.86 9.95
CA LEU A 119 -4.28 -2.41 8.63
C LEU A 119 -4.66 -3.89 8.75
N LYS A 120 -5.82 -4.21 8.19
CA LYS A 120 -6.52 -5.49 8.19
C LYS A 120 -5.62 -6.68 7.78
N ILE A 121 -4.88 -7.25 8.73
CA ILE A 121 -4.44 -8.65 8.68
C ILE A 121 -5.60 -9.52 9.21
N GLU A 122 -6.74 -9.45 8.53
CA GLU A 122 -7.90 -10.34 8.74
C GLU A 122 -7.91 -11.48 7.68
N ARG A 123 -6.79 -11.71 6.99
CA ARG A 123 -6.87 -12.32 5.64
C ARG A 123 -6.57 -13.81 5.54
N VAL A 124 -6.09 -14.47 6.59
CA VAL A 124 -5.85 -15.93 6.58
C VAL A 124 -6.67 -16.69 7.64
N SER A 125 -7.30 -15.98 8.57
CA SER A 125 -8.09 -16.55 9.66
C SER A 125 -9.59 -16.49 9.32
N ILE A 126 -10.23 -17.65 9.13
CA ILE A 126 -11.69 -17.77 9.04
C ILE A 126 -12.22 -17.71 10.47
N GLY A 127 -12.93 -16.64 10.81
CA GLY A 127 -13.55 -16.50 12.12
C GLY A 127 -14.77 -15.62 12.01
N MET A 128 -15.75 -15.88 12.87
CA MET A 128 -17.11 -15.29 12.87
C MET A 128 -17.21 -13.75 12.95
N THR A 129 -16.09 -13.02 12.95
CA THR A 129 -16.03 -11.59 13.24
C THR A 129 -15.29 -10.80 12.16
N GLN A 130 -15.98 -10.49 11.05
CA GLN A 130 -15.61 -9.37 10.18
C GLN A 130 -16.76 -8.35 10.13
N ALA A 131 -16.48 -7.13 10.60
CA ALA A 131 -17.48 -6.10 10.88
C ALA A 131 -18.25 -5.50 9.67
N PRO A 132 -17.82 -5.54 8.40
CA PRO A 132 -18.58 -4.88 7.34
C PRO A 132 -19.77 -5.70 6.79
N THR A 133 -19.98 -6.96 7.24
CA THR A 133 -21.03 -7.85 6.69
C THR A 133 -22.07 -8.35 7.71
N PHE A 134 -21.92 -8.03 9.00
CA PHE A 134 -22.79 -8.56 10.06
C PHE A 134 -24.28 -8.19 9.88
N LYS A 135 -24.57 -6.92 9.55
CA LYS A 135 -25.96 -6.45 9.31
C LYS A 135 -26.63 -7.20 8.15
N SER A 136 -25.90 -7.37 7.05
CA SER A 136 -26.39 -8.13 5.89
C SER A 136 -26.63 -9.60 6.20
N ARG A 137 -25.79 -10.21 7.04
CA ARG A 137 -25.98 -11.60 7.52
C ARG A 137 -27.19 -11.71 8.44
N LEU A 138 -27.36 -10.78 9.37
CA LEU A 138 -28.52 -10.72 10.27
C LEU A 138 -29.84 -10.59 9.50
N GLU A 139 -29.90 -9.66 8.55
CA GLU A 139 -31.06 -9.48 7.66
C GLU A 139 -31.33 -10.76 6.85
N ALA A 140 -30.28 -11.38 6.28
CA ALA A 140 -30.43 -12.62 5.53
C ALA A 140 -30.86 -13.81 6.41
N LEU A 141 -30.45 -13.87 7.67
CA LEU A 141 -30.83 -14.92 8.63
C LEU A 141 -32.29 -14.81 9.08
N LEU A 142 -32.80 -13.59 9.21
CA LEU A 142 -34.16 -13.32 9.66
C LEU A 142 -35.19 -13.25 8.54
N ASP A 143 -34.76 -13.25 7.27
CA ASP A 143 -35.64 -13.27 6.11
C ASP A 143 -36.19 -14.69 5.84
N PRO A 144 -37.50 -14.94 6.04
CA PRO A 144 -38.11 -16.24 5.84
C PRO A 144 -38.40 -16.55 4.36
N ALA A 145 -38.37 -15.56 3.47
CA ALA A 145 -38.69 -15.73 2.05
C ALA A 145 -37.48 -16.14 1.21
N ARG A 146 -36.28 -16.16 1.78
CA ARG A 146 -35.05 -16.55 1.08
C ARG A 146 -35.01 -18.04 0.75
N ASN A 147 -34.73 -18.35 -0.51
CA ASN A 147 -34.39 -19.71 -0.92
C ASN A 147 -32.96 -20.07 -0.46
N ARG A 148 -32.87 -21.04 0.44
CA ARG A 148 -31.60 -21.54 1.02
C ARG A 148 -31.19 -22.91 0.47
N GLN A 149 -31.86 -23.40 -0.57
CA GLN A 149 -31.53 -24.68 -1.19
C GLN A 149 -30.25 -24.59 -2.03
N ARG A 150 -29.52 -25.71 -2.11
CA ARG A 150 -28.32 -25.81 -2.95
C ARG A 150 -28.72 -25.67 -4.42
N PRO A 151 -27.93 -24.95 -5.25
CA PRO A 151 -28.20 -24.84 -6.67
C PRO A 151 -28.17 -26.21 -7.34
N SER A 152 -29.05 -26.43 -8.33
CA SER A 152 -29.10 -27.68 -9.08
C SER A 152 -27.88 -27.82 -10.00
N ARG A 153 -27.54 -29.06 -10.39
CA ARG A 153 -26.44 -29.30 -11.34
C ARG A 153 -26.65 -28.56 -12.67
N ALA A 154 -27.89 -28.42 -13.13
CA ALA A 154 -28.22 -27.67 -14.33
C ALA A 154 -27.93 -26.16 -14.19
N GLN A 155 -28.20 -25.58 -13.02
CA GLN A 155 -27.89 -24.17 -12.73
C GLN A 155 -26.36 -23.93 -12.68
N LEU A 156 -25.61 -24.85 -12.08
CA LEU A 156 -24.15 -24.83 -12.07
C LEU A 156 -23.56 -24.91 -13.49
N VAL A 157 -24.04 -25.84 -14.31
CA VAL A 157 -23.59 -25.99 -15.71
C VAL A 157 -23.95 -24.76 -16.55
N GLY A 158 -25.17 -24.22 -16.39
CA GLY A 158 -25.58 -23.00 -17.08
C GLY A 158 -24.72 -21.79 -16.71
N PHE A 159 -24.38 -21.64 -15.42
CA PHE A 159 -23.49 -20.57 -14.95
C PHE A 159 -22.06 -20.72 -15.47
N LEU A 160 -21.51 -21.94 -15.47
CA LEU A 160 -20.18 -22.24 -16.03
C LEU A 160 -20.14 -22.00 -17.55
N GLY A 161 -21.22 -22.34 -18.27
CA GLY A 161 -21.36 -22.07 -19.70
C GLY A 161 -21.38 -20.56 -20.00
N ALA A 162 -22.19 -19.79 -19.27
CA ALA A 162 -22.29 -18.34 -19.44
C ALA A 162 -20.99 -17.59 -19.10
N THR A 163 -20.29 -18.03 -18.05
CA THR A 163 -18.98 -17.46 -17.70
C THR A 163 -17.92 -17.80 -18.73
N SER A 164 -17.89 -19.04 -19.24
CA SER A 164 -16.96 -19.45 -20.30
C SER A 164 -17.18 -18.68 -21.61
N LEU A 165 -18.45 -18.46 -22.00
CA LEU A 165 -18.81 -17.66 -23.17
C LEU A 165 -18.37 -16.20 -23.03
N THR A 166 -18.54 -15.61 -21.83
CA THR A 166 -18.08 -14.25 -21.54
C THR A 166 -16.55 -14.14 -21.62
N VAL A 167 -15.82 -15.14 -21.10
CA VAL A 167 -14.35 -15.19 -21.18
C VAL A 167 -13.88 -15.35 -22.64
N LEU A 168 -14.52 -16.21 -23.43
CA LEU A 168 -14.25 -16.37 -24.86
C LEU A 168 -14.52 -15.08 -25.64
N ALA A 169 -15.63 -14.39 -25.35
CA ALA A 169 -15.95 -13.10 -25.97
C ALA A 169 -14.89 -12.04 -25.62
N LEU A 170 -14.45 -11.96 -24.36
CA LEU A 170 -13.40 -11.04 -23.92
C LEU A 170 -12.02 -11.38 -24.52
N ALA A 171 -11.72 -12.66 -24.71
CA ALA A 171 -10.49 -13.10 -25.38
C ALA A 171 -10.45 -12.65 -26.85
N HIS A 172 -11.57 -12.72 -27.58
CA HIS A 172 -11.67 -12.19 -28.94
C HIS A 172 -11.56 -10.67 -29.04
N PHE A 173 -11.89 -9.92 -27.98
CA PHE A 173 -11.66 -8.48 -27.93
C PHE A 173 -10.20 -8.11 -27.58
N SER A 174 -9.43 -9.03 -26.97
CA SER A 174 -8.04 -8.79 -26.57
C SER A 174 -7.04 -8.85 -27.73
N ASP A 175 -7.40 -9.46 -28.86
CA ASP A 175 -6.54 -9.51 -30.06
C ASP A 175 -6.50 -8.18 -30.83
N ALA A 176 -7.32 -7.19 -30.43
CA ALA A 176 -7.37 -5.88 -31.09
C ALA A 176 -6.32 -4.86 -30.57
N ASP A 177 -5.66 -5.15 -29.44
CA ASP A 177 -4.69 -4.25 -28.79
C ASP A 177 -3.37 -4.96 -28.39
N ALA A 178 -3.07 -6.11 -28.99
CA ALA A 178 -1.71 -6.64 -28.96
C ALA A 178 -0.80 -5.59 -29.64
N ALA A 179 -0.16 -4.76 -28.82
CA ALA A 179 0.88 -3.85 -29.26
C ALA A 179 1.84 -4.67 -30.13
N PRO A 180 2.15 -4.22 -31.36
CA PRO A 180 3.09 -4.94 -32.19
C PRO A 180 4.38 -5.13 -31.39
N ASP A 181 4.92 -6.35 -31.39
CA ASP A 181 6.26 -6.63 -30.87
C ASP A 181 7.16 -5.47 -31.29
N SER A 182 7.67 -4.75 -30.28
CA SER A 182 8.45 -3.53 -30.50
C SER A 182 9.55 -3.84 -31.53
N PRO A 183 9.52 -3.24 -32.73
CA PRO A 183 10.47 -3.56 -33.80
C PRO A 183 11.88 -3.03 -33.51
N TYR A 184 12.11 -2.45 -32.34
CA TYR A 184 13.42 -1.99 -31.91
C TYR A 184 14.23 -3.20 -31.40
N PRO A 185 15.26 -3.68 -32.13
CA PRO A 185 16.29 -4.50 -31.50
C PRO A 185 16.78 -3.74 -30.26
N LEU A 186 16.92 -4.44 -29.13
CA LEU A 186 17.33 -3.91 -27.83
C LEU A 186 18.68 -3.19 -27.95
N ALA A 187 18.66 -1.93 -28.41
CA ALA A 187 19.81 -1.06 -28.38
C ALA A 187 20.23 -0.94 -26.92
N LYS A 188 21.52 -1.10 -26.64
CA LYS A 188 22.08 -1.05 -25.28
C LYS A 188 21.67 0.21 -24.52
N ASN A 189 21.52 1.32 -25.26
CA ASN A 189 20.98 2.58 -24.77
C ASN A 189 19.82 3.04 -25.67
N VAL A 190 18.82 3.68 -25.06
CA VAL A 190 17.76 4.42 -25.75
C VAL A 190 18.04 5.91 -25.61
N ARG A 191 18.05 6.62 -26.74
CA ARG A 191 18.14 8.08 -26.77
C ARG A 191 16.75 8.68 -26.57
N VAL A 192 16.60 9.54 -25.57
CA VAL A 192 15.36 10.22 -25.23
C VAL A 192 15.49 11.69 -25.58
N PHE A 193 14.48 12.21 -26.29
CA PHE A 193 14.41 13.60 -26.69
C PHE A 193 13.38 14.37 -25.86
N GLY A 194 13.70 15.61 -25.54
CA GLY A 194 12.73 16.50 -24.93
C GLY A 194 12.99 17.96 -25.27
N GLN A 195 12.01 18.80 -24.94
CA GLN A 195 12.09 20.23 -25.10
C GLN A 195 11.66 20.93 -23.82
N VAL A 196 12.50 21.84 -23.33
CA VAL A 196 12.27 22.65 -22.14
C VAL A 196 11.67 23.97 -22.56
N LEU A 197 10.49 24.25 -22.02
CA LEU A 197 9.68 25.43 -22.30
C LEU A 197 9.34 26.14 -20.99
N ASP A 198 9.07 27.45 -21.05
CA ASP A 198 8.41 28.15 -19.94
C ASP A 198 6.88 27.96 -19.97
N SER A 199 6.17 28.50 -18.98
CA SER A 199 4.70 28.46 -18.92
C SER A 199 4.01 29.15 -20.10
N GLY A 200 4.71 30.02 -20.84
CA GLY A 200 4.24 30.65 -22.08
C GLY A 200 4.64 29.88 -23.34
N ARG A 201 5.16 28.65 -23.21
CA ARG A 201 5.67 27.79 -24.29
C ARG A 201 6.86 28.37 -25.05
N ARG A 202 7.64 29.25 -24.43
CA ARG A 202 8.88 29.77 -25.02
C ARG A 202 10.05 28.85 -24.67
N PRO A 203 10.95 28.52 -25.62
CA PRO A 203 12.09 27.66 -25.34
C PRO A 203 13.05 28.22 -24.29
N ILE A 204 13.56 27.34 -23.41
CA ILE A 204 14.53 27.70 -22.38
C ILE A 204 15.88 27.05 -22.71
N SER A 205 16.88 27.87 -23.00
CA SER A 205 18.27 27.43 -23.23
C SER A 205 19.06 27.28 -21.92
N GLY A 206 19.97 26.30 -21.89
CA GLY A 206 20.86 26.04 -20.76
C GLY A 206 20.14 25.63 -19.48
N ALA A 207 19.00 24.95 -19.59
CA ALA A 207 18.37 24.25 -18.48
C ALA A 207 19.10 22.92 -18.26
N VAL A 208 19.49 22.63 -17.03
CA VAL A 208 20.21 21.41 -16.67
C VAL A 208 19.19 20.29 -16.51
N VAL A 209 19.33 19.25 -17.34
CA VAL A 209 18.48 18.07 -17.33
C VAL A 209 19.26 16.91 -16.73
N SER A 210 18.84 16.44 -15.56
CA SER A 210 19.47 15.33 -14.86
C SER A 210 18.53 14.13 -14.81
N THR A 211 19.07 12.95 -15.08
CA THR A 211 18.33 11.69 -15.08
C THR A 211 18.86 10.75 -14.01
N TYR A 212 17.94 10.01 -13.39
CA TYR A 212 18.25 9.10 -12.30
C TYR A 212 17.63 7.72 -12.55
N SER A 213 18.34 6.66 -12.19
CA SER A 213 17.73 5.33 -12.08
C SER A 213 17.12 5.19 -10.70
N GLU A 214 15.83 4.88 -10.65
CA GLU A 214 15.16 4.44 -9.43
C GLU A 214 15.08 2.93 -9.47
N ILE A 215 15.85 2.25 -8.61
CA ILE A 215 15.76 0.80 -8.46
C ILE A 215 14.53 0.52 -7.60
N PRO A 216 13.44 -0.08 -8.12
CA PRO A 216 12.17 -0.21 -7.39
C PRO A 216 12.25 -1.08 -6.13
N ARG A 217 13.37 -1.81 -5.96
CA ARG A 217 13.62 -2.77 -4.88
C ARG A 217 14.83 -2.44 -4.00
N ALA A 218 15.55 -1.33 -4.26
CA ALA A 218 16.67 -0.95 -3.41
C ALA A 218 16.15 -0.18 -2.19
N ILE A 219 16.60 -0.66 -1.03
CA ILE A 219 16.28 -0.31 0.38
C ILE A 219 16.60 1.14 0.77
N TRP A 220 17.19 1.88 -0.14
CA TRP A 220 17.42 3.31 -0.06
C TRP A 220 16.94 3.83 -1.40
N GLY A 221 16.34 5.02 -1.46
CA GLY A 221 16.15 5.72 -2.73
C GLY A 221 17.49 6.10 -3.38
N VAL A 222 18.39 5.13 -3.60
CA VAL A 222 19.67 5.25 -4.30
C VAL A 222 19.33 5.54 -5.75
N THR A 223 19.06 6.81 -5.98
CA THR A 223 19.05 7.38 -7.30
C THR A 223 20.51 7.47 -7.73
N LYS A 224 20.96 6.51 -8.55
CA LYS A 224 22.22 6.68 -9.27
C LYS A 224 21.98 7.72 -10.35
N SER A 225 22.74 8.81 -10.33
CA SER A 225 22.76 9.75 -11.44
C SER A 225 23.25 9.01 -12.67
N LEU A 226 22.45 9.04 -13.74
CA LEU A 226 22.76 8.30 -14.97
C LEU A 226 23.42 9.21 -15.99
N SER A 227 22.83 10.38 -16.21
CA SER A 227 23.30 11.32 -17.19
C SER A 227 22.75 12.71 -16.90
N THR A 228 23.55 13.72 -17.18
CA THR A 228 23.19 15.14 -17.09
C THR A 228 23.53 15.80 -18.43
N THR A 229 22.59 16.57 -18.97
CA THR A 229 22.74 17.34 -20.20
C THR A 229 22.17 18.74 -20.04
N GLN A 230 22.32 19.60 -21.04
CA GLN A 230 21.73 20.93 -21.06
C GLN A 230 20.88 21.13 -22.31
N SER A 231 19.81 21.93 -22.18
CA SER A 231 19.00 22.31 -23.33
C SER A 231 19.73 23.28 -24.27
N ASP A 232 19.52 23.12 -25.57
CA ASP A 232 20.05 23.98 -26.62
C ASP A 232 19.29 25.33 -26.72
N ASN A 233 19.66 26.18 -27.69
CA ASN A 233 19.02 27.48 -27.92
C ASN A 233 17.54 27.40 -28.31
N GLN A 234 17.06 26.23 -28.73
CA GLN A 234 15.66 25.93 -29.02
C GLN A 234 15.00 25.14 -27.89
N GLY A 235 15.63 25.08 -26.72
CA GLY A 235 15.16 24.36 -25.54
C GLY A 235 15.25 22.85 -25.65
N ARG A 236 15.80 22.29 -26.74
CA ARG A 236 15.82 20.85 -26.97
C ARG A 236 16.98 20.20 -26.24
N PHE A 237 16.78 18.98 -25.77
CA PHE A 237 17.83 18.16 -25.20
C PHE A 237 17.68 16.72 -25.70
N ALA A 238 18.81 16.00 -25.68
CA ALA A 238 18.85 14.57 -25.88
C ALA A 238 19.68 13.93 -24.77
N VAL A 239 19.19 12.82 -24.24
CA VAL A 239 19.88 12.05 -23.20
C VAL A 239 19.91 10.57 -23.58
N ASP A 240 21.08 9.96 -23.51
CA ASP A 240 21.25 8.54 -23.72
C ASP A 240 21.07 7.81 -22.39
N LEU A 241 20.08 6.91 -22.33
CA LEU A 241 19.75 6.15 -21.13
C LEU A 241 19.94 4.65 -21.38
N PRO A 242 20.43 3.89 -20.40
CA PRO A 242 20.48 2.43 -20.51
C PRO A 242 19.08 1.85 -20.75
N ASN A 243 18.97 0.93 -21.70
CA ASN A 243 17.72 0.24 -22.02
C ASN A 243 17.48 -0.89 -21.02
N ASP A 244 16.91 -0.53 -19.86
CA ASP A 244 16.58 -1.47 -18.79
C ASP A 244 15.08 -1.34 -18.47
N PRO A 245 14.26 -2.33 -18.87
CA PRO A 245 12.81 -2.30 -18.70
C PRO A 245 12.37 -2.39 -17.23
N ASP A 246 13.24 -2.85 -16.32
CA ASP A 246 12.89 -3.09 -14.91
C ASP A 246 13.16 -1.88 -13.99
N THR A 247 13.66 -0.78 -14.54
CA THR A 247 14.10 0.37 -13.74
C THR A 247 13.34 1.64 -14.16
N TYR A 248 12.63 2.29 -13.22
CA TYR A 248 11.99 3.57 -13.49
C TYR A 248 13.06 4.66 -13.67
N ARG A 249 12.84 5.56 -14.63
CA ARG A 249 13.73 6.70 -14.89
C ARG A 249 13.00 8.00 -14.58
N SER A 250 13.45 8.68 -13.53
CA SER A 250 13.04 10.05 -13.25
C SER A 250 13.99 11.03 -13.92
N LEU A 251 13.42 12.16 -14.32
CA LEU A 251 14.10 13.28 -14.94
C LEU A 251 13.77 14.53 -14.14
N GLN A 252 14.80 15.31 -13.81
CA GLN A 252 14.72 16.58 -13.11
C GLN A 252 15.34 17.66 -13.99
N ILE A 253 14.64 18.78 -14.14
CA ILE A 253 15.10 19.93 -14.91
C ILE A 253 15.21 21.12 -13.97
N GLU A 254 16.39 21.75 -14.00
CA GLU A 254 16.71 22.93 -13.21
C GLU A 254 17.19 24.07 -14.11
N LYS A 255 16.66 25.26 -13.85
CA LYS A 255 17.15 26.51 -14.42
C LYS A 255 17.05 27.60 -13.36
N PRO A 256 18.13 28.36 -13.08
CA PRO A 256 18.04 29.54 -12.22
C PRO A 256 16.91 30.47 -12.68
N GLY A 257 16.07 30.93 -11.74
CA GLY A 257 14.90 31.75 -12.04
C GLY A 257 13.61 30.97 -12.32
N PHE A 258 13.64 29.64 -12.31
CA PHE A 258 12.46 28.77 -12.45
C PHE A 258 12.33 27.80 -11.27
N GLY A 259 11.10 27.31 -11.06
CA GLY A 259 10.85 26.19 -10.16
C GLY A 259 11.35 24.88 -10.76
N VAL A 260 11.80 23.96 -9.91
CA VAL A 260 12.28 22.65 -10.35
C VAL A 260 11.14 21.88 -11.02
N SER A 261 11.40 21.32 -12.20
CA SER A 261 10.44 20.45 -12.89
C SER A 261 10.91 19.00 -12.83
N VAL A 262 10.00 18.09 -12.50
CA VAL A 262 10.29 16.66 -12.37
C VAL A 262 9.27 15.85 -13.17
N GLY A 263 9.70 14.71 -13.70
CA GLY A 263 8.78 13.78 -14.35
C GLY A 263 9.41 12.44 -14.66
N MET A 264 8.58 11.56 -15.23
CA MET A 264 8.98 10.23 -15.61
C MET A 264 9.18 10.13 -17.12
N ILE A 265 10.17 9.33 -17.50
CA ILE A 265 10.45 8.96 -18.88
C ILE A 265 9.80 7.59 -19.15
N SER A 266 9.08 7.49 -20.26
CA SER A 266 8.57 6.22 -20.80
C SER A 266 9.36 5.84 -22.04
N PHE A 267 9.96 4.65 -22.06
CA PHE A 267 10.71 4.17 -23.22
C PHE A 267 9.81 3.86 -24.43
N ARG A 268 8.50 3.62 -24.23
CA ARG A 268 7.53 3.43 -25.32
C ARG A 268 7.40 4.66 -26.22
N ASP A 269 7.69 5.84 -25.69
CA ASP A 269 7.61 7.12 -26.39
C ASP A 269 8.97 7.78 -26.58
N ALA A 270 10.09 7.07 -26.40
CA ALA A 270 11.43 7.66 -26.44
C ALA A 270 11.77 8.35 -27.78
N ALA A 271 11.17 7.87 -28.88
CA ALA A 271 11.28 8.47 -30.21
C ALA A 271 10.51 9.79 -30.38
N LYS A 272 9.58 10.10 -29.47
CA LYS A 272 8.78 11.34 -29.50
C LYS A 272 9.43 12.39 -28.60
N THR A 273 9.55 13.61 -29.11
CA THR A 273 9.97 14.75 -28.30
C THR A 273 8.88 15.09 -27.28
N LYS A 274 9.21 14.95 -25.99
CA LYS A 274 8.30 15.35 -24.90
C LYS A 274 8.58 16.78 -24.47
N GLU A 275 7.53 17.58 -24.31
CA GLU A 275 7.62 18.93 -23.77
C GLU A 275 7.66 18.91 -22.23
N TRP A 276 8.49 19.77 -21.67
CA TRP A 276 8.70 19.94 -20.24
C TRP A 276 8.56 21.41 -19.90
N ILE A 277 7.57 21.73 -19.07
CA ILE A 277 7.28 23.11 -18.67
C ILE A 277 8.01 23.41 -17.36
N LEU A 278 8.83 24.46 -17.37
CA LEU A 278 9.39 25.09 -16.17
C LEU A 278 8.46 26.22 -15.73
N ASN A 279 7.83 26.02 -14.58
CA ASN A 279 6.97 27.02 -13.97
C ASN A 279 7.79 28.09 -13.23
N PRO A 280 7.23 29.28 -13.00
CA PRO A 280 7.82 30.26 -12.11
C PRO A 280 8.14 29.66 -10.73
N PRO A 281 9.21 30.11 -10.06
CA PRO A 281 9.57 29.62 -8.74
C PRO A 281 8.68 30.26 -7.68
N THR A 282 8.37 29.51 -6.64
CA THR A 282 7.80 29.99 -5.38
C THR A 282 8.61 29.42 -4.21
N SER A 283 8.28 29.86 -3.01
CA SER A 283 8.87 29.36 -1.77
C SER A 283 7.80 28.99 -0.77
N LEU A 284 8.05 27.91 -0.04
CA LEU A 284 7.23 27.49 1.08
C LEU A 284 8.07 27.57 2.35
N SER A 285 7.51 28.19 3.38
CA SER A 285 8.14 28.30 4.70
C SER A 285 7.22 27.79 5.78
N GLY A 286 7.75 27.50 6.95
CA GLY A 286 6.94 27.12 8.10
C GLY A 286 7.79 26.92 9.34
N MET A 287 7.16 26.38 10.37
CA MET A 287 7.81 26.08 11.65
C MET A 287 7.55 24.64 12.07
N VAL A 288 8.52 24.01 12.72
CA VAL A 288 8.42 22.68 13.31
C VAL A 288 8.57 22.80 14.82
N THR A 289 7.63 22.22 15.56
CA THR A 289 7.66 22.15 17.02
C THR A 289 7.42 20.72 17.50
N ASP A 290 7.74 20.43 18.76
CA ASP A 290 7.27 19.21 19.42
C ASP A 290 5.79 19.32 19.82
N GLU A 291 5.29 18.26 20.45
CA GLU A 291 3.93 18.15 21.00
C GLU A 291 3.59 19.22 22.06
N ASN A 292 4.60 19.78 22.73
CA ASN A 292 4.44 20.83 23.74
C ASN A 292 4.62 22.25 23.16
N GLY A 293 4.87 22.36 21.85
CA GLY A 293 5.08 23.64 21.16
C GLY A 293 6.51 24.18 21.24
N LYS A 294 7.48 23.40 21.72
CA LYS A 294 8.90 23.79 21.70
C LYS A 294 9.44 23.69 20.27
N ALA A 295 10.11 24.75 19.81
CA ALA A 295 10.78 24.77 18.50
C ALA A 295 11.83 23.66 18.35
N LEU A 296 11.86 23.01 17.19
CA LEU A 296 12.77 21.91 16.89
C LEU A 296 13.74 22.27 15.77
N GLY A 297 15.03 22.42 16.11
CA GLY A 297 16.12 22.63 15.15
C GLY A 297 16.75 21.33 14.65
N GLY A 298 17.32 21.37 13.44
CA GLY A 298 18.00 20.23 12.81
C GLY A 298 17.05 19.17 12.24
N ILE A 299 15.76 19.49 12.08
CA ILE A 299 14.76 18.62 11.47
C ILE A 299 14.82 18.79 9.95
N ARG A 300 14.87 17.68 9.20
CA ARG A 300 14.89 17.71 7.74
C ARG A 300 13.47 17.84 7.20
N VAL A 301 13.24 18.85 6.39
CA VAL A 301 12.01 19.04 5.61
C VAL A 301 12.37 18.92 4.14
N ALA A 302 11.73 18.01 3.41
CA ALA A 302 12.03 17.74 2.01
C ALA A 302 10.76 17.62 1.18
N ALA A 303 10.79 18.15 -0.06
CA ALA A 303 9.76 17.89 -1.04
C ALA A 303 9.89 16.44 -1.54
N ARG A 304 8.84 15.65 -1.40
CA ARG A 304 8.78 14.24 -1.78
C ARG A 304 8.24 14.05 -3.19
N SER A 305 7.17 14.76 -3.54
CA SER A 305 6.57 14.71 -4.87
C SER A 305 6.05 16.08 -5.27
N LEU A 306 6.32 16.48 -6.52
CA LEU A 306 5.78 17.69 -7.14
C LEU A 306 4.69 17.36 -8.18
N ILE A 307 4.29 16.08 -8.28
CA ILE A 307 3.25 15.60 -9.19
C ILE A 307 2.12 15.02 -8.35
N GLU A 308 0.94 15.62 -8.49
CA GLU A 308 -0.26 15.17 -7.77
C GLU A 308 -0.60 13.71 -8.11
N GLY A 309 -0.87 12.90 -7.08
CA GLY A 309 -1.32 11.52 -7.23
C GLY A 309 -0.25 10.52 -7.71
N LYS A 310 0.99 10.94 -7.94
CA LYS A 310 2.11 10.03 -8.26
C LYS A 310 3.11 10.02 -7.11
N ALA A 311 3.21 8.88 -6.44
CA ALA A 311 4.23 8.65 -5.43
C ALA A 311 5.58 8.52 -6.14
N TYR A 312 6.45 9.52 -5.99
CA TYR A 312 7.87 9.36 -6.30
C TYR A 312 8.52 8.44 -5.28
N LEU A 313 9.49 7.64 -5.73
CA LEU A 313 10.32 6.82 -4.86
C LEU A 313 11.56 7.61 -4.40
N GLY A 314 11.37 8.79 -3.77
CA GLY A 314 12.45 9.56 -3.13
C GLY A 314 12.22 11.08 -3.06
N PRO A 315 12.93 11.81 -2.19
CA PRO A 315 12.88 13.27 -2.14
C PRO A 315 13.43 13.90 -3.43
N VAL A 316 12.81 14.99 -3.88
CA VAL A 316 13.26 15.77 -5.03
C VAL A 316 14.59 16.44 -4.69
N ARG A 317 15.61 16.19 -5.52
CA ARG A 317 16.97 16.65 -5.20
C ARG A 317 17.05 18.16 -5.15
N GLY A 318 17.73 18.68 -4.12
CA GLY A 318 17.92 20.11 -3.95
C GLY A 318 16.68 20.88 -3.49
N LEU A 319 15.59 20.18 -3.14
CA LEU A 319 14.39 20.75 -2.53
C LEU A 319 14.21 20.23 -1.09
N GLU A 320 15.25 20.44 -0.29
CA GLU A 320 15.26 20.07 1.11
C GLU A 320 16.00 21.12 1.94
N THR A 321 15.68 21.16 3.22
CA THR A 321 16.26 22.11 4.16
C THR A 321 16.26 21.51 5.56
N LEU A 322 17.05 22.10 6.45
CA LEU A 322 17.05 21.80 7.88
C LEU A 322 16.41 22.97 8.61
N THR A 323 15.62 22.66 9.64
CA THR A 323 15.09 23.70 10.52
C THR A 323 16.22 24.39 11.30
N ASN A 324 16.12 25.70 11.47
CA ASN A 324 17.04 26.47 12.31
C ASN A 324 16.74 26.23 13.82
N SER A 325 17.50 26.85 14.72
CA SER A 325 17.28 26.72 16.17
C SER A 325 15.91 27.22 16.65
N ALA A 326 15.24 28.09 15.87
CA ALA A 326 13.88 28.56 16.12
C ALA A 326 12.81 27.64 15.50
N GLY A 327 13.21 26.52 14.89
CA GLY A 327 12.31 25.56 14.26
C GLY A 327 11.80 25.98 12.89
N GLU A 328 12.28 27.10 12.35
CA GLU A 328 11.85 27.63 11.08
C GLU A 328 12.55 26.92 9.92
N TRP A 329 11.83 26.72 8.83
CA TRP A 329 12.33 26.14 7.60
C TRP A 329 11.79 26.90 6.40
N LYS A 330 12.56 26.88 5.31
CA LYS A 330 12.17 27.45 4.02
C LYS A 330 12.76 26.61 2.89
N ILE A 331 11.92 26.28 1.91
CA ILE A 331 12.32 25.65 0.67
C ILE A 331 11.98 26.63 -0.46
N ASP A 332 13.01 27.04 -1.18
CA ASP A 332 12.91 27.89 -2.38
C ASP A 332 12.89 27.02 -3.65
N ARG A 333 12.62 27.63 -4.80
CA ARG A 333 12.62 26.98 -6.13
C ARG A 333 11.55 25.90 -6.32
N LEU A 334 10.46 25.99 -5.56
CA LEU A 334 9.28 25.14 -5.77
C LEU A 334 8.51 25.60 -7.01
N PRO A 335 7.97 24.71 -7.85
CA PRO A 335 7.18 25.11 -9.01
C PRO A 335 5.77 25.55 -8.61
N VAL A 336 5.33 26.71 -9.09
CA VAL A 336 3.95 27.16 -8.94
C VAL A 336 2.98 26.20 -9.65
N GLY A 337 1.80 25.97 -9.06
CA GLY A 337 0.64 25.39 -9.73
C GLY A 337 0.24 23.98 -9.31
N ASN A 338 1.11 23.24 -8.61
CA ASN A 338 0.82 21.86 -8.21
C ASN A 338 0.63 21.73 -6.70
N ARG A 339 -0.17 20.75 -6.29
CA ARG A 339 -0.15 20.23 -4.93
C ARG A 339 1.08 19.33 -4.77
N ALA A 340 1.99 19.73 -3.90
CA ALA A 340 3.20 18.99 -3.60
C ALA A 340 3.07 18.23 -2.27
N GLU A 341 3.73 17.09 -2.20
CA GLU A 341 3.90 16.28 -0.99
C GLU A 341 5.26 16.57 -0.37
N PHE A 342 5.27 16.76 0.94
CA PHE A 342 6.47 17.01 1.73
C PHE A 342 6.59 15.99 2.85
N GLU A 343 7.83 15.69 3.22
CA GLU A 343 8.15 14.83 4.35
C GLU A 343 9.02 15.57 5.36
N VAL A 344 8.79 15.25 6.63
CA VAL A 344 9.55 15.74 7.77
C VAL A 344 10.21 14.55 8.44
N LEU A 345 11.53 14.54 8.44
CA LEU A 345 12.37 13.44 8.88
C LEU A 345 13.24 13.87 10.05
N SER A 346 13.25 13.04 11.09
CA SER A 346 14.12 13.19 12.26
C SER A 346 14.46 11.82 12.83
N PRO A 347 15.69 11.62 13.33
CA PRO A 347 16.03 10.40 14.08
C PRO A 347 15.25 10.27 15.40
N GLN A 348 14.79 11.38 15.99
CA GLN A 348 14.21 11.42 17.34
C GLN A 348 12.67 11.49 17.35
N PHE A 349 12.08 11.95 16.25
CA PHE A 349 10.65 12.18 16.13
C PHE A 349 10.03 11.23 15.13
N ALA A 350 8.74 10.97 15.30
CA ALA A 350 7.98 10.17 14.37
C ALA A 350 7.93 10.88 13.01
N ARG A 351 8.10 10.09 11.94
CA ARG A 351 7.97 10.61 10.57
C ARG A 351 6.62 11.30 10.37
N SER A 352 6.65 12.47 9.74
CA SER A 352 5.45 13.22 9.37
C SER A 352 5.46 13.57 7.89
N GLN A 353 4.28 13.71 7.29
CA GLN A 353 4.11 14.12 5.90
C GLN A 353 2.95 15.09 5.78
N PHE A 354 3.05 16.02 4.85
CA PHE A 354 2.00 17.00 4.60
C PHE A 354 1.94 17.36 3.13
N TYR A 355 0.81 17.93 2.72
CA TYR A 355 0.60 18.41 1.36
C TYR A 355 0.39 19.92 1.38
N ALA A 356 0.96 20.61 0.41
CA ALA A 356 0.77 22.04 0.23
C ALA A 356 0.49 22.36 -1.24
N LEU A 357 -0.45 23.27 -1.47
CA LEU A 357 -0.64 23.89 -2.79
C LEU A 357 0.43 24.96 -2.99
N LEU A 358 1.15 24.89 -4.11
CA LEU A 358 2.23 25.83 -4.42
C LEU A 358 1.69 27.04 -5.16
N GLU A 359 1.34 28.07 -4.40
CA GLU A 359 0.80 29.33 -4.93
C GLU A 359 1.89 30.24 -5.55
N PRO A 360 1.53 31.16 -6.46
CA PRO A 360 2.47 32.12 -7.05
C PRO A 360 3.18 33.01 -6.02
N LYS A 361 2.50 33.31 -4.91
CA LYS A 361 3.09 34.06 -3.80
C LYS A 361 3.70 33.09 -2.81
N ALA A 362 4.85 33.48 -2.26
CA ALA A 362 5.49 32.76 -1.17
C ALA A 362 4.48 32.54 -0.03
N ALA A 363 4.31 31.28 0.37
CA ALA A 363 3.34 30.88 1.37
C ALA A 363 4.03 30.45 2.66
N SER A 364 3.32 30.64 3.78
CA SER A 364 3.67 30.05 5.06
C SER A 364 2.73 28.88 5.33
N TYR A 365 3.30 27.73 5.67
CA TYR A 365 2.58 26.53 6.06
C TYR A 365 2.31 26.56 7.57
N PRO A 366 1.14 26.07 8.04
CA PRO A 366 0.86 25.94 9.46
C PRO A 366 1.96 25.20 10.22
N THR A 367 2.15 25.55 11.49
CA THR A 367 3.17 24.91 12.34
C THR A 367 2.98 23.39 12.39
N LEU A 368 4.04 22.68 12.03
CA LEU A 368 4.11 21.23 12.01
C LEU A 368 4.48 20.73 13.41
N LYS A 369 3.54 20.05 14.07
CA LYS A 369 3.79 19.44 15.38
C LYS A 369 4.28 18.00 15.19
N LEU A 370 5.50 17.72 15.64
CA LEU A 370 6.05 16.37 15.64
C LEU A 370 5.80 15.67 16.96
N GLN A 371 5.38 14.42 16.86
CA GLN A 371 5.27 13.51 17.99
C GLN A 371 6.58 12.77 18.18
N ARG A 372 6.91 12.38 19.42
CA ARG A 372 8.08 11.53 19.65
C ARG A 372 7.95 10.21 18.90
N GLY A 373 9.03 9.81 18.26
CA GLY A 373 9.11 8.55 17.54
C GLY A 373 9.25 7.38 18.50
N PHE A 374 8.65 6.25 18.15
CA PHE A 374 8.92 4.97 18.79
C PHE A 374 10.11 4.30 18.12
N GLU A 375 10.77 3.44 18.86
CA GLU A 375 11.93 2.70 18.41
C GLU A 375 11.59 1.21 18.45
N ALA A 376 11.68 0.52 17.31
CA ALA A 376 11.58 -0.93 17.28
C ALA A 376 12.99 -1.54 17.34
N ARG A 377 13.22 -2.35 18.37
CA ARG A 377 14.43 -3.15 18.50
C ARG A 377 14.06 -4.62 18.43
N GLY A 378 14.87 -5.40 17.72
CA GLY A 378 14.62 -6.83 17.58
C GLY A 378 15.84 -7.60 17.09
N ARG A 379 15.64 -8.88 16.81
CA ARG A 379 16.62 -9.75 16.16
C ARG A 379 15.99 -10.50 14.99
N VAL A 380 16.74 -10.66 13.91
CA VAL A 380 16.40 -11.52 12.79
C VAL A 380 17.16 -12.83 12.95
N LEU A 381 16.41 -13.93 12.98
CA LEU A 381 16.93 -15.29 13.09
C LEU A 381 16.46 -16.11 11.88
N ASP A 382 17.26 -17.10 11.48
CA ASP A 382 16.88 -18.08 10.47
C ASP A 382 15.93 -19.15 11.05
N ILE A 383 15.54 -20.12 10.22
CA ILE A 383 14.64 -21.22 10.64
C ILE A 383 15.25 -22.15 11.71
N ASN A 384 16.58 -22.13 11.86
CA ASN A 384 17.31 -22.91 12.86
C ASN A 384 17.60 -22.09 14.14
N GLY A 385 17.15 -20.83 14.21
CA GLY A 385 17.37 -19.93 15.34
C GLY A 385 18.73 -19.22 15.33
N GLN A 386 19.50 -19.30 14.24
CA GLN A 386 20.79 -18.63 14.11
C GLN A 386 20.60 -17.16 13.67
N PRO A 387 21.42 -16.22 14.17
CA PRO A 387 21.33 -14.81 13.79
C PRO A 387 21.64 -14.60 12.31
N VAL A 388 20.81 -13.78 11.64
CA VAL A 388 21.03 -13.38 10.24
C VAL A 388 21.63 -11.99 10.22
N ALA A 389 22.92 -11.91 9.90
CA ALA A 389 23.62 -10.64 9.69
C ALA A 389 23.26 -10.02 8.34
N ARG A 390 23.33 -8.69 8.24
CA ARG A 390 23.09 -7.93 7.00
C ARG A 390 21.69 -8.07 6.40
N ALA A 391 20.75 -8.62 7.17
CA ALA A 391 19.34 -8.59 6.82
C ALA A 391 18.82 -7.16 6.98
N VAL A 392 18.03 -6.72 6.02
CA VAL A 392 17.42 -5.41 6.06
C VAL A 392 16.01 -5.54 6.61
N VAL A 393 15.77 -4.88 7.74
CA VAL A 393 14.44 -4.71 8.31
C VAL A 393 13.91 -3.35 7.90
N SER A 394 12.76 -3.29 7.23
CA SER A 394 12.19 -2.05 6.71
C SER A 394 10.68 -1.96 6.96
N LEU A 395 10.12 -0.75 6.93
CA LEU A 395 8.67 -0.57 6.96
C LEU A 395 8.03 -0.90 5.60
N ARG A 396 7.13 -1.88 5.57
CA ARG A 396 6.46 -2.33 4.34
C ARG A 396 5.68 -1.23 3.62
N SER A 397 5.12 -0.29 4.38
CA SER A 397 4.28 0.79 3.83
C SER A 397 5.04 1.87 3.07
N THR A 398 6.36 2.02 3.30
CA THR A 398 7.13 3.11 2.70
C THR A 398 8.54 2.73 2.24
N GLY A 399 9.08 1.56 2.60
CA GLY A 399 10.41 1.05 2.21
C GLY A 399 11.61 1.87 2.69
N GLN A 400 11.40 3.07 3.23
CA GLN A 400 12.44 4.08 3.45
C GLN A 400 12.94 4.20 4.89
N LEU A 401 12.20 3.64 5.86
CA LEU A 401 12.73 3.48 7.21
C LEU A 401 13.20 2.04 7.31
N SER A 402 14.53 1.87 7.30
CA SER A 402 15.17 0.57 7.35
C SER A 402 16.37 0.56 8.29
N ALA A 403 16.70 -0.63 8.78
CA ALA A 403 17.87 -0.91 9.59
C ALA A 403 18.48 -2.22 9.11
N GLU A 404 19.79 -2.25 8.95
CA GLU A 404 20.54 -3.47 8.67
C GLU A 404 20.87 -4.18 9.99
N THR A 405 20.79 -5.50 10.02
CA THR A 405 21.12 -6.28 11.20
C THR A 405 22.62 -6.41 11.40
N ASP A 406 23.07 -6.32 12.66
CA ASP A 406 24.45 -6.59 13.04
C ASP A 406 24.82 -8.09 12.93
N GLU A 407 26.08 -8.44 13.24
CA GLU A 407 26.56 -9.84 13.23
C GLU A 407 25.77 -10.78 14.16
N ASN A 408 25.07 -10.22 15.16
CA ASN A 408 24.21 -10.96 16.09
C ASN A 408 22.72 -10.91 15.67
N GLY A 409 22.44 -10.48 14.44
CA GLY A 409 21.10 -10.36 13.88
C GLY A 409 20.28 -9.22 14.49
N ARG A 410 20.85 -8.31 15.29
CA ARG A 410 20.11 -7.24 15.97
C ARG A 410 19.88 -6.07 15.05
N PHE A 411 18.68 -5.50 15.09
CA PHE A 411 18.34 -4.25 14.40
C PHE A 411 17.78 -3.22 15.36
N ASN A 412 17.91 -1.96 14.97
CA ASN A 412 17.31 -0.83 15.65
C ASN A 412 16.68 0.14 14.64
N LEU A 413 15.36 0.32 14.72
CA LEU A 413 14.57 1.13 13.82
C LEU A 413 13.88 2.28 14.57
N PRO A 414 14.49 3.48 14.61
CA PRO A 414 13.93 4.65 15.30
C PRO A 414 12.91 5.41 14.43
N GLY A 415 12.14 6.31 15.02
CA GLY A 415 11.27 7.25 14.27
C GLY A 415 9.92 6.69 13.82
N LEU A 416 9.47 5.58 14.42
CA LEU A 416 8.17 4.96 14.14
C LEU A 416 7.03 5.81 14.71
N THR A 417 5.90 5.86 14.01
CA THR A 417 4.68 6.49 14.55
C THR A 417 3.98 5.53 15.52
N PRO A 418 3.23 6.04 16.52
CA PRO A 418 2.45 5.25 17.50
C PRO A 418 1.23 4.51 16.91
N ILE A 419 1.36 3.95 15.70
CA ILE A 419 0.34 3.15 15.03
C ILE A 419 0.93 1.78 14.71
N ALA A 420 0.08 0.79 14.48
CA ALA A 420 0.57 -0.51 14.06
C ALA A 420 1.22 -0.40 12.67
N GLN A 421 2.45 -0.88 12.59
CA GLN A 421 3.26 -0.83 11.39
C GLN A 421 3.80 -2.22 11.06
N GLU A 422 3.81 -2.56 9.77
CA GLU A 422 4.28 -3.86 9.29
C GLU A 422 5.75 -3.73 8.89
N LEU A 423 6.61 -4.59 9.47
CA LEU A 423 8.03 -4.68 9.12
C LEU A 423 8.23 -5.80 8.11
N GLU A 424 8.95 -5.51 7.04
CA GLU A 424 9.45 -6.46 6.06
C GLU A 424 10.92 -6.72 6.32
N VAL A 425 11.32 -8.00 6.31
CA VAL A 425 12.71 -8.40 6.48
C VAL A 425 13.18 -9.02 5.17
N GLN A 426 14.22 -8.45 4.59
CA GLN A 426 14.88 -8.96 3.39
C GLN A 426 16.25 -9.52 3.79
N SER A 427 16.45 -10.81 3.53
CA SER A 427 17.77 -11.42 3.62
C SER A 427 18.64 -10.91 2.46
N PRO A 428 19.96 -10.73 2.67
CA PRO A 428 20.91 -10.42 1.60
C PRO A 428 20.90 -11.47 0.48
#